data_AF-A0A924UVW4-F1
#
_entry.id   AF-A0A924UVW4-F1
#
_cell.length_a   1.000
_cell.length_b   1.000
_cell.length_c   1.000
_cell.angle_alpha   90.00
_cell.angle_beta   90.00
_cell.angle_gamma   90.00
#
_symmetry.space_group_name_H-M   'P 1'
#
loop_
_entity.id
_entity.type
_entity.pdbx_description
1 polymer ?
#
loop_
_entity_poly.entity_id
_entity_poly.type
_entity_poly.pdbx_seq_one_letter_code
_entity_poly.pdbx_strand_id
1 'polypeptide(L)'
;MDKLFDDIKALIEDFNKSLEKHLPALENEVNQIINEKCVNQNTIEHLLDSLLSLTMHGVGDTLYIKLVDYYKTIDPEGALFYWNQYDKQDE
;
A
#
# COMPACT_ATOMS: atom_id res chain seq x y z
N MET A 1 20.75 -25.65 11.53
CA MET A 1 20.74 -24.17 11.45
C MET A 1 20.57 -23.73 10.00
N ASP A 2 21.40 -24.18 9.06
CA ASP A 2 21.27 -23.80 7.63
C ASP A 2 19.93 -24.16 6.98
N LYS A 3 19.42 -25.39 7.18
CA LYS A 3 18.12 -25.79 6.60
C LYS A 3 16.94 -24.90 6.99
N LEU A 4 16.89 -24.50 8.27
CA LEU A 4 15.82 -23.63 8.77
C LEU A 4 15.91 -22.24 8.13
N PHE A 5 17.13 -21.78 7.87
CA PHE A 5 17.39 -20.50 7.23
C PHE A 5 17.02 -20.53 5.74
N ASP A 6 17.32 -21.63 5.05
CA ASP A 6 16.90 -21.86 3.66
C ASP A 6 15.37 -21.99 3.53
N ASP A 7 14.71 -22.69 4.45
CA ASP A 7 13.25 -22.83 4.46
C ASP A 7 12.56 -21.48 4.72
N ILE A 8 13.09 -20.67 5.65
CA ILE A 8 12.58 -19.30 5.89
C ILE A 8 12.80 -18.41 4.66
N LYS A 9 13.96 -18.53 4.00
CA LYS A 9 14.26 -17.74 2.81
C LYS A 9 13.35 -18.10 1.64
N ALA A 10 13.10 -19.39 1.41
CA ALA A 10 12.16 -19.85 0.41
C ALA A 10 10.73 -19.36 0.70
N LEU A 11 10.31 -19.39 1.97
CA LEU A 11 9.00 -18.87 2.38
C LEU A 11 8.87 -17.36 2.12
N ILE A 12 9.91 -16.59 2.41
CA ILE A 12 9.97 -15.14 2.11
C ILE A 12 9.94 -14.90 0.60
N GLU A 13 10.65 -15.69 -0.20
CA GLU A 13 10.65 -15.56 -1.65
C GLU A 13 9.29 -15.91 -2.28
N ASP A 14 8.60 -16.94 -1.80
CA ASP A 14 7.25 -17.29 -2.26
C ASP A 14 6.20 -16.25 -1.82
N PHE A 15 6.38 -15.68 -0.62
CA PHE A 15 5.57 -14.57 -0.15
C PHE A 15 5.76 -13.33 -1.02
N ASN A 16 7.01 -12.97 -1.33
CA ASN A 16 7.34 -11.86 -2.23
C ASN A 16 6.79 -12.07 -3.64
N LYS A 17 6.94 -13.27 -4.22
CA LYS A 17 6.38 -13.58 -5.54
C LYS A 17 4.86 -13.49 -5.58
N SER A 18 4.20 -13.91 -4.50
CA SER A 18 2.75 -13.79 -4.38
C SER A 18 2.35 -12.31 -4.31
N LEU A 19 3.05 -11.50 -3.51
CA LEU A 19 2.85 -10.06 -3.44
C LEU A 19 3.09 -9.38 -4.79
N GLU A 20 4.19 -9.69 -5.49
CA GLU A 20 4.49 -9.18 -6.83
C GLU A 20 3.41 -9.51 -7.86
N LYS A 21 2.66 -10.61 -7.68
CA LYS A 21 1.54 -10.95 -8.55
C LYS A 21 0.29 -10.10 -8.29
N HIS A 22 0.10 -9.66 -7.05
CA HIS A 22 -1.05 -8.87 -6.64
C HIS A 22 -0.80 -7.35 -6.71
N LEU A 23 0.46 -6.91 -6.65
CA LEU A 23 0.87 -5.52 -6.83
C LEU A 23 0.31 -4.86 -8.10
N PRO A 24 0.40 -5.49 -9.30
CA PRO A 24 -0.11 -4.88 -10.53
C PRO A 24 -1.62 -4.66 -10.49
N ALA A 25 -2.36 -5.53 -9.80
CA ALA A 25 -3.79 -5.36 -9.63
C ALA A 25 -4.10 -4.16 -8.73
N LEU A 26 -3.38 -4.02 -7.61
CA LEU A 26 -3.48 -2.85 -6.72
C LEU A 26 -3.07 -1.55 -7.42
N GLU A 27 -1.98 -1.58 -8.19
CA GLU A 27 -1.54 -0.43 -8.99
C GLU A 27 -2.61 -0.03 -9.99
N ASN A 28 -3.26 -1.01 -10.64
CA ASN A 28 -4.34 -0.74 -11.57
C ASN A 28 -5.56 -0.13 -10.87
N GLU A 29 -5.93 -0.59 -9.67
CA GLU A 29 -7.00 0.01 -8.86
C GLU A 29 -6.68 1.45 -8.44
N VAL A 30 -5.47 1.71 -7.94
CA VAL A 30 -5.01 3.08 -7.61
C VAL A 30 -5.06 3.97 -8.84
N ASN A 31 -4.53 3.50 -9.97
CA ASN A 31 -4.55 4.25 -11.23
C ASN A 31 -5.98 4.47 -11.73
N GLN A 32 -6.89 3.51 -11.54
CA GLN A 32 -8.28 3.65 -11.91
C GLN A 32 -8.98 4.73 -11.07
N ILE A 33 -8.78 4.74 -9.74
CA ILE A 33 -9.30 5.79 -8.85
C ILE A 33 -8.83 7.18 -9.30
N ILE A 34 -7.54 7.31 -9.62
CA ILE A 34 -6.93 8.59 -10.05
C ILE A 34 -7.46 9.00 -11.43
N ASN A 35 -7.51 8.07 -12.40
CA ASN A 35 -7.92 8.34 -13.77
C ASN A 35 -9.41 8.66 -13.88
N GLU A 36 -10.26 7.92 -13.17
CA GLU A 36 -11.71 8.15 -13.10
C GLU A 36 -12.05 9.37 -12.24
N LYS A 37 -11.05 9.98 -11.59
CA LYS A 37 -11.21 11.05 -10.62
C LYS A 37 -12.26 10.70 -9.57
N CYS A 38 -12.19 9.48 -9.05
CA CYS A 38 -13.11 9.05 -8.02
C CYS A 38 -12.95 9.97 -6.80
N VAL A 39 -14.06 10.56 -6.35
CA VAL A 39 -14.11 11.45 -5.17
C VAL A 39 -14.74 10.76 -3.97
N ASN A 40 -14.99 9.46 -4.06
CA ASN A 40 -15.59 8.70 -2.99
C ASN A 40 -14.54 8.40 -1.91
N GLN A 41 -14.56 9.21 -0.84
CA GLN A 41 -13.66 9.11 0.29
C GLN A 41 -13.58 7.69 0.84
N ASN A 42 -14.72 7.06 1.15
CA ASN A 42 -14.75 5.69 1.70
C ASN A 42 -13.97 4.68 0.83
N THR A 43 -14.09 4.77 -0.50
CA THR A 43 -13.37 3.87 -1.41
C THR A 43 -11.86 4.11 -1.36
N ILE A 44 -11.45 5.39 -1.30
CA ILE A 44 -10.04 5.77 -1.21
C ILE A 44 -9.46 5.36 0.14
N GLU A 45 -10.20 5.59 1.24
CA GLU A 45 -9.81 5.22 2.60
C GLU A 45 -9.65 3.71 2.76
N HIS A 46 -10.58 2.91 2.25
CA HIS A 46 -10.44 1.44 2.26
C HIS A 46 -9.20 0.96 1.50
N LEU A 47 -8.87 1.60 0.39
CA LEU A 47 -7.68 1.26 -0.38
C LEU A 47 -6.40 1.75 0.33
N LEU A 48 -6.44 2.91 0.96
CA LEU A 48 -5.35 3.43 1.80
C LEU A 48 -5.10 2.55 3.02
N ASP A 49 -6.12 2.08 3.73
CA ASP A 49 -5.98 1.12 4.84
C ASP A 49 -5.32 -0.18 4.37
N SER A 50 -5.74 -0.68 3.21
CA SER A 50 -5.20 -1.90 2.60
C SER A 50 -3.73 -1.72 2.22
N LEU A 51 -3.40 -0.59 1.57
CA LEU A 51 -2.03 -0.24 1.20
C LEU A 51 -1.16 -0.01 2.43
N LEU A 52 -1.66 0.65 3.46
CA LEU A 52 -0.93 0.91 4.72
C LEU A 52 -0.53 -0.38 5.44
N SER A 53 -1.38 -1.41 5.38
CA SER A 53 -1.05 -2.74 5.88
C SER A 53 0.06 -3.39 5.05
N LEU A 54 0.05 -3.20 3.73
CA LEU A 54 1.12 -3.71 2.85
C LEU A 54 2.45 -3.00 3.08
N THR A 55 2.45 -1.68 3.36
CA THR A 55 3.70 -0.95 3.64
C THR A 55 4.39 -1.45 4.90
N MET A 56 3.64 -1.92 5.91
CA MET A 56 4.21 -2.61 7.08
C MET A 56 4.99 -3.88 6.74
N HIS A 57 4.74 -4.47 5.57
CA HIS A 57 5.47 -5.62 5.05
C HIS A 57 6.59 -5.23 4.07
N GLY A 58 6.92 -3.93 3.95
CA GLY A 58 7.95 -3.40 3.07
C GLY A 58 7.55 -3.31 1.61
N VAL A 59 6.23 -3.26 1.33
CA VAL A 59 5.69 -3.32 -0.02
C VAL A 59 4.59 -2.28 -0.25
N GLY A 60 4.65 -1.57 -1.37
CA GLY A 60 3.55 -0.71 -1.81
C GLY A 60 3.66 0.76 -1.36
N ASP A 61 4.78 1.18 -0.79
CA ASP A 61 5.00 2.57 -0.32
C ASP A 61 4.78 3.59 -1.42
N THR A 62 5.27 3.32 -2.63
CA THR A 62 5.08 4.20 -3.78
C THR A 62 3.61 4.35 -4.16
N LEU A 63 2.83 3.27 -4.11
CA LEU A 63 1.40 3.30 -4.40
C LEU A 63 0.62 4.01 -3.30
N TYR A 64 0.99 3.76 -2.05
CA TYR A 64 0.41 4.43 -0.90
C TYR A 64 0.61 5.94 -0.97
N ILE A 65 1.85 6.41 -1.13
CA ILE A 65 2.19 7.83 -1.24
C ILE A 65 1.43 8.48 -2.41
N LYS A 66 1.36 7.80 -3.56
CA LYS A 66 0.63 8.28 -4.74
C LYS A 66 -0.86 8.46 -4.47
N LEU A 67 -1.48 7.51 -3.76
CA LEU A 67 -2.89 7.58 -3.43
C LEU A 67 -3.18 8.64 -2.36
N VAL A 68 -2.31 8.81 -1.36
CA VAL A 68 -2.42 9.87 -0.35
C VAL A 68 -2.32 11.25 -1.00
N ASP A 69 -1.37 11.45 -1.92
CA ASP A 69 -1.22 12.73 -2.60
C ASP A 69 -2.43 13.08 -3.49
N TYR A 70 -3.01 12.07 -4.14
CA TYR A 70 -4.30 12.24 -4.82
C TYR A 70 -5.43 12.56 -3.82
N TYR A 71 -5.53 11.81 -2.72
CA TYR A 71 -6.56 12.00 -1.72
C TYR A 71 -6.54 13.39 -1.09
N LYS A 72 -5.35 13.98 -0.93
CA LYS A 72 -5.15 15.35 -0.45
C LYS A 72 -5.88 16.41 -1.29
N THR A 73 -6.12 16.14 -2.57
CA THR A 73 -6.89 17.04 -3.44
C THR A 73 -8.40 17.00 -3.17
N ILE A 74 -8.88 15.96 -2.48
CA ILE A 74 -10.29 15.71 -2.15
C ILE A 74 -10.54 16.01 -0.67
N ASP A 75 -9.74 15.43 0.21
CA ASP A 75 -9.77 15.61 1.66
C ASP A 75 -8.36 15.80 2.24
N PRO A 76 -7.93 17.05 2.43
CA PRO A 76 -6.63 17.36 3.00
C PRO A 76 -6.45 16.86 4.44
N GLU A 77 -7.53 16.85 5.26
CA GLU A 77 -7.46 16.43 6.66
C GLU A 77 -7.34 14.91 6.77
N GLY A 78 -8.14 14.19 5.98
CA GLY A 78 -8.04 12.74 5.83
C GLY A 78 -6.67 12.32 5.30
N ALA A 79 -6.17 12.97 4.24
CA ALA A 79 -4.84 12.68 3.70
C ALA A 79 -3.71 12.92 4.71
N LEU A 80 -3.81 13.96 5.54
CA LEU A 80 -2.86 14.22 6.62
C LEU A 80 -2.90 13.13 7.69
N PHE A 81 -4.08 12.64 8.06
CA PHE A 81 -4.22 11.50 8.97
C PHE A 81 -3.46 10.28 8.44
N TYR A 82 -3.68 9.91 7.18
CA TYR A 82 -3.01 8.78 6.54
C TYR A 82 -1.50 8.97 6.47
N TRP A 83 -1.03 10.15 6.04
CA TRP A 83 0.39 10.47 6.03
C TRP A 83 1.04 10.27 7.41
N ASN A 84 0.39 10.75 8.47
CA ASN A 84 0.89 10.57 9.84
C ASN A 84 0.86 9.11 10.30
N GLN A 85 -0.07 8.29 9.82
CA GLN A 85 -0.09 6.85 10.13
C GLN A 85 1.08 6.13 9.48
N TYR A 86 1.43 6.52 8.25
CA TYR A 86 2.57 5.99 7.53
C TYR A 86 3.90 6.40 8.17
N ASP A 87 4.07 7.70 8.48
CA ASP A 87 5.29 8.23 9.11
C ASP A 87 5.58 7.59 10.48
N LYS A 88 4.54 7.26 11.25
CA LYS A 88 4.66 6.52 12.52
C LYS A 88 5.13 5.07 12.39
N GLN A 89 5.16 4.49 11.19
CA GLN A 89 5.70 3.15 11.00
C GLN A 89 7.25 3.15 11.01
N ASP A 90 7.86 4.29 10.73
CA ASP A 90 9.33 4.46 10.67
C ASP A 90 9.96 4.93 12.01
N GLU A 91 9.16 5.17 13.06
CA GLU A 91 9.60 5.50 14.45
C GLU A 91 9.63 4.28 15.39
#